data_AF-A0AAD5QNT3-F1
#
_entry.id   AF-A0AAD5QNT3-F1
#
_cell.length_a   1.000
_cell.length_b   1.000
_cell.length_c   1.000
_cell.angle_alpha   90.00
_cell.angle_beta   90.00
_cell.angle_gamma   90.00
#
_symmetry.space_group_name_H-M   'P 1'
#
loop_
_entity.id
_entity.type
_entity.pdbx_description
1 polymer ?
#
loop_
_entity_poly.entity_id
_entity_poly.type
_entity_poly.pdbx_seq_one_letter_code
_entity_poly.pdbx_strand_id
1 'polypeptide(L)'
;MCRMKPMSPERQALISALTVALANGQTTWDPYYVTAFMYDSLGERNWVSRAPSSSISAEIIKSFGTIYPTKDMLVACNLEPDLDLMPEGLHLCVDRYPSAVAKEEIATIALNALAPWWELRADTLPMHFLRAVAPLMALPDVRFNVVKRIDGWLQHVKLQRLAMQILLLVALNYGNASDSSQEKSILARLLQMRMLKNKNVTSVFTVSLREMLVRQDDCNMRTAIRLLLENEFGHVMSRHPHNISILTSLFQFDRTRAAEVFGEEISEMIMAREEYCKPVRLLLREIIRFFQRSEFPFYILANSYLSTIVNEVARSEHGIQDHVFRCASELLSAITLMSISASVREAFNARRTGSNYTPDLMLVHSRFETAFCEYLDGIVRWLQGARHIFPSAREYLQAYHKLLFMERSEAYCGLEQGTYRIRVRHLFQDNMRVPIEGIDFENGNVNVL
;
A
#
# COMPACT_ATOMS: atom_id res chain seq x y z
N MET A 1 -6.27 44.70 4.47
CA MET A 1 -4.86 44.31 4.26
C MET A 1 -4.54 43.92 2.80
N CYS A 2 -5.50 43.46 1.98
CA CYS A 2 -5.19 42.68 0.77
C CYS A 2 -5.24 43.41 -0.59
N ARG A 3 -5.16 44.75 -0.65
CA ARG A 3 -5.09 45.52 -1.92
C ARG A 3 -4.21 46.77 -1.83
N MET A 4 -3.23 46.78 -0.94
CA MET A 4 -2.35 47.95 -0.81
C MET A 4 -1.14 47.79 -1.72
N LYS A 5 -0.74 48.89 -2.40
CA LYS A 5 0.59 49.06 -3.02
C LYS A 5 1.69 48.49 -2.13
N PRO A 6 2.87 48.09 -2.65
CA PRO A 6 3.96 47.55 -1.84
C PRO A 6 4.14 48.42 -0.59
N MET A 7 3.81 47.85 0.56
CA MET A 7 3.82 48.56 1.83
C MET A 7 5.27 48.70 2.28
N SER A 8 5.62 49.86 2.84
CA SER A 8 6.95 50.00 3.42
C SER A 8 7.15 48.97 4.56
N PRO A 9 8.39 48.51 4.80
CA PRO A 9 8.67 47.55 5.87
C PRO A 9 8.12 47.99 7.25
N GLU A 10 8.12 49.29 7.54
CA GLU A 10 7.61 49.85 8.80
C GLU A 10 6.09 49.68 8.92
N ARG A 11 5.35 49.87 7.81
CA ARG A 11 3.90 49.66 7.80
C ARG A 11 3.54 48.18 7.93
N GLN A 12 4.31 47.30 7.32
CA GLN A 12 4.14 45.85 7.47
C GLN A 12 4.39 45.42 8.92
N ALA A 13 5.44 45.94 9.55
CA ALA A 13 5.75 45.67 10.95
C ALA A 13 4.65 46.17 11.90
N LEU A 14 4.12 47.38 11.67
CA LEU A 14 3.02 47.93 12.46
C LEU A 14 1.75 47.09 12.36
N ILE A 15 1.37 46.68 11.14
CA ILE A 15 0.20 45.82 10.94
C ILE A 15 0.39 44.46 11.62
N SER A 16 1.58 43.87 11.49
CA SER A 16 1.91 42.60 12.15
C SER A 16 1.80 42.73 13.68
N ALA A 17 2.35 43.79 14.26
CA ALA A 17 2.28 44.05 15.70
C ALA A 17 0.84 44.26 16.19
N LEU A 18 0.02 45.04 15.44
CA LEU A 18 -1.40 45.22 15.75
C LEU A 18 -2.17 43.91 15.67
N THR A 19 -1.89 43.08 14.65
CA THR A 19 -2.53 41.77 14.48
C THR A 19 -2.19 40.84 15.65
N VAL A 20 -0.92 40.81 16.10
CA VAL A 20 -0.49 40.06 17.29
C VAL A 20 -1.20 40.57 18.55
N ALA A 21 -1.25 41.87 18.76
CA ALA A 21 -1.89 42.45 19.94
C ALA A 21 -3.40 42.12 19.99
N LEU A 22 -4.11 42.26 18.86
CA LEU A 22 -5.54 41.93 18.77
C LEU A 22 -5.79 40.44 18.97
N ALA A 23 -5.01 39.58 18.31
CA ALA A 23 -5.16 38.14 18.38
C ALA A 23 -4.86 37.60 19.79
N ASN A 24 -3.84 38.13 20.47
CA ASN A 24 -3.52 37.77 21.86
C ASN A 24 -4.62 38.18 22.86
N GLY A 25 -5.41 39.20 22.55
CA GLY A 25 -6.53 39.64 23.38
C GLY A 25 -7.80 38.80 23.26
N GLN A 26 -7.87 37.84 22.34
CA GLN A 26 -9.10 37.09 22.01
C GLN A 26 -8.92 35.59 22.27
N THR A 27 -9.74 34.95 23.10
CA THR A 27 -9.63 33.51 23.37
C THR A 27 -9.93 32.64 22.13
N THR A 28 -10.95 33.02 21.36
CA THR A 28 -11.33 32.43 20.07
C THR A 28 -11.15 33.44 18.96
N TRP A 29 -10.74 32.98 17.78
CA TRP A 29 -10.45 33.87 16.65
C TRP A 29 -11.55 33.88 15.61
N ASP A 30 -11.67 35.02 14.94
CA ASP A 30 -12.53 35.18 13.78
C ASP A 30 -11.88 34.53 12.54
N PRO A 31 -12.62 33.73 11.74
CA PRO A 31 -12.10 33.11 10.51
C PRO A 31 -11.39 34.08 9.54
N TYR A 32 -11.66 35.38 9.59
CA TYR A 32 -10.96 36.39 8.78
C TYR A 32 -9.45 36.46 9.03
N TYR A 33 -8.93 36.02 10.19
CA TYR A 33 -7.48 35.89 10.38
C TYR A 33 -6.87 34.86 9.40
N VAL A 34 -7.62 33.80 9.07
CA VAL A 34 -7.21 32.83 8.04
C VAL A 34 -7.20 33.46 6.66
N THR A 35 -8.13 34.38 6.37
CA THR A 35 -8.11 35.13 5.10
C THR A 35 -6.80 35.93 4.98
N ALA A 36 -6.43 36.69 6.01
CA ALA A 36 -5.18 37.45 6.04
C ALA A 36 -3.94 36.54 5.90
N PHE A 37 -3.93 35.40 6.59
CA PHE A 37 -2.87 34.40 6.51
C PHE A 37 -2.73 33.83 5.10
N MET A 38 -3.83 33.46 4.44
CA MET A 38 -3.82 32.88 3.10
C MET A 38 -3.34 33.89 2.05
N TYR A 39 -3.81 35.13 2.11
CA TYR A 39 -3.38 36.19 1.19
C TYR A 39 -1.88 36.47 1.28
N ASP A 40 -1.31 36.52 2.48
CA ASP A 40 0.13 36.75 2.65
C ASP A 40 0.95 35.50 2.27
N SER A 41 0.47 34.30 2.65
CA SER A 41 1.13 33.01 2.34
C SER A 41 1.27 32.77 0.84
N LEU A 42 0.26 33.18 0.07
CA LEU A 42 0.19 33.10 -1.39
C LEU A 42 0.80 34.34 -2.08
N GLY A 43 1.14 35.38 -1.33
CA GLY A 43 1.76 36.60 -1.85
C GLY A 43 3.26 36.64 -1.58
N GLU A 44 3.72 37.80 -1.09
CA GLU A 44 5.13 38.06 -0.80
C GLU A 44 5.63 37.44 0.53
N ARG A 45 4.74 36.79 1.32
CA ARG A 45 5.03 36.23 2.66
C ARG A 45 5.68 37.27 3.58
N ASN A 46 5.08 38.45 3.66
CA ASN A 46 5.65 39.58 4.39
C ASN A 46 5.57 39.42 5.91
N TRP A 47 4.62 38.65 6.45
CA TRP A 47 4.45 38.50 7.90
C TRP A 47 4.32 37.05 8.38
N VAL A 48 3.84 36.12 7.54
CA VAL A 48 3.60 34.72 7.96
C VAL A 48 4.87 34.00 8.43
N SER A 49 6.06 34.41 7.96
CA SER A 49 7.36 33.84 8.37
C SER A 49 8.22 34.79 9.21
N ARG A 50 7.73 35.99 9.57
CA ARG A 50 8.52 36.98 10.31
C ARG A 50 8.13 37.04 11.79
N ALA A 51 9.13 37.15 12.66
CA ALA A 51 8.89 37.59 14.03
C ALA A 51 8.39 39.05 14.01
N PRO A 52 7.34 39.42 14.78
CA PRO A 52 6.74 38.68 15.90
C PRO A 52 5.49 37.84 15.55
N SER A 53 5.02 37.84 14.29
CA SER A 53 3.74 37.23 13.92
C SER A 53 3.78 35.71 13.69
N SER A 54 4.95 35.10 13.81
CA SER A 54 5.15 33.64 13.70
C SER A 54 4.30 32.83 14.69
N SER A 55 4.01 33.36 15.88
CA SER A 55 3.13 32.70 16.86
C SER A 55 1.69 32.61 16.37
N ILE A 56 1.15 33.67 15.79
CA ILE A 56 -0.21 33.66 15.20
C ILE A 56 -0.27 32.66 14.06
N SER A 57 0.71 32.70 13.16
CA SER A 57 0.76 31.78 12.03
C SER A 57 0.81 30.33 12.49
N ALA A 58 1.59 30.01 13.52
CA ALA A 58 1.64 28.67 14.10
C ALA A 58 0.29 28.24 14.71
N GLU A 59 -0.44 29.13 15.39
CA GLU A 59 -1.78 28.83 15.93
C GLU A 59 -2.85 28.66 14.83
N ILE A 60 -2.80 29.46 13.76
CA ILE A 60 -3.66 29.24 12.58
C ILE A 60 -3.36 27.86 11.97
N ILE A 61 -2.08 27.54 11.78
CA ILE A 61 -1.64 26.25 11.23
C ILE A 61 -2.11 25.09 12.12
N LYS A 62 -1.97 25.22 13.44
CA LYS A 62 -2.42 24.24 14.43
C LYS A 62 -3.91 23.95 14.27
N SER A 63 -4.68 24.98 13.97
CA SER A 63 -6.14 24.92 13.86
C SER A 63 -6.62 24.14 12.63
N PHE A 64 -5.79 23.96 11.60
CA PHE A 64 -6.13 23.06 10.48
C PHE A 64 -5.98 21.58 10.84
N GLY A 65 -5.24 21.25 11.90
CA GLY A 65 -5.07 19.86 12.34
C GLY A 65 -4.10 19.04 11.48
N THR A 66 -3.29 19.68 10.64
CA THR A 66 -2.29 18.99 9.82
C THR A 66 -1.24 18.30 10.68
N ILE A 67 -1.02 17.02 10.40
CA ILE A 67 0.04 16.19 10.99
C ILE A 67 1.31 16.39 10.17
N TYR A 68 2.42 16.67 10.85
CA TYR A 68 3.71 16.99 10.26
C TYR A 68 4.74 15.87 10.47
N PRO A 69 5.71 15.68 9.55
CA PRO A 69 6.70 14.62 9.68
C PRO A 69 7.65 14.84 10.87
N THR A 70 8.06 13.76 11.51
CA THR A 70 9.09 13.84 12.55
C THR A 70 10.47 14.04 11.94
N LYS A 71 11.44 14.47 12.76
CA LYS A 71 12.84 14.57 12.32
C LYS A 71 13.37 13.24 11.80
N ASP A 72 13.04 12.14 12.47
CA ASP A 72 13.48 10.79 12.08
C ASP A 72 12.92 10.36 10.72
N MET A 73 11.66 10.71 10.43
CA MET A 73 11.06 10.45 9.11
C MET A 73 11.78 11.23 8.00
N LEU A 74 12.11 12.50 8.24
CA LEU A 74 12.86 13.32 7.29
C LEU A 74 14.27 12.73 7.05
N VAL A 75 14.95 12.31 8.11
CA VAL A 75 16.26 11.63 8.02
C VAL A 75 16.16 10.33 7.22
N ALA A 76 15.16 9.49 7.48
CA ALA A 76 14.92 8.26 6.71
C ALA A 76 14.68 8.52 5.21
N CYS A 77 14.22 9.72 4.87
CA CYS A 77 13.99 10.17 3.50
C CYS A 77 15.17 10.95 2.89
N ASN A 78 16.27 11.15 3.61
CA ASN A 78 17.36 12.07 3.23
C ASN A 78 16.86 13.50 2.92
N LEU A 79 15.90 13.97 3.71
CA LEU A 79 15.36 15.33 3.65
C LEU A 79 15.82 16.09 4.89
N GLU A 80 16.16 17.37 4.73
CA GLU A 80 16.36 18.27 5.87
C GLU A 80 15.11 19.11 6.11
N PRO A 81 14.81 19.46 7.38
CA PRO A 81 13.63 20.24 7.74
C PRO A 81 13.60 21.59 7.00
N ASP A 82 12.43 21.95 6.47
CA ASP A 82 12.15 23.31 6.00
C ASP A 82 11.29 24.03 7.05
N LEU A 83 11.89 24.97 7.77
CA LEU A 83 11.21 25.74 8.83
C LEU A 83 10.07 26.62 8.28
N ASP A 84 10.12 27.01 7.00
CA ASP A 84 9.01 27.75 6.37
C ASP A 84 7.83 26.83 6.04
N LEU A 85 8.07 25.52 5.98
CA LEU A 85 7.05 24.48 5.77
C LEU A 85 6.50 23.98 7.11
N MET A 86 7.37 23.89 8.11
CA MET A 86 7.14 23.28 9.42
C MET A 86 7.48 24.28 10.54
N PRO A 87 6.52 25.12 10.97
CA PRO A 87 6.80 26.12 12.00
C PRO A 87 7.21 25.47 13.32
N GLU A 88 8.25 26.01 13.94
CA GLU A 88 8.68 25.59 15.28
C GLU A 88 7.62 25.92 16.33
N GLY A 89 7.57 25.12 17.41
CA GLY A 89 6.67 25.39 18.53
C GLY A 89 5.19 25.05 18.27
N LEU A 90 4.83 24.44 17.12
CA LEU A 90 3.45 24.06 16.81
C LEU A 90 2.78 23.17 17.88
N HIS A 91 3.57 22.37 18.60
CA HIS A 91 3.10 21.54 19.71
C HIS A 91 2.70 22.35 20.96
N LEU A 92 3.18 23.59 21.09
CA LEU A 92 2.84 24.52 22.17
C LEU A 92 1.63 25.40 21.81
N CYS A 93 1.24 25.44 20.54
CA CYS A 93 0.14 26.26 20.05
C CYS A 93 -1.23 25.69 20.46
N VAL A 94 -2.16 26.61 20.75
CA VAL A 94 -3.55 26.31 21.08
C VAL A 94 -4.42 26.47 19.83
N ASP A 95 -5.42 25.62 19.70
CA ASP A 95 -6.44 25.74 18.67
C ASP A 95 -7.40 26.89 18.98
N ARG A 96 -7.38 27.94 18.14
CA ARG A 96 -8.20 29.15 18.32
C ARG A 96 -9.53 29.11 17.57
N TYR A 97 -9.81 28.01 16.85
CA TYR A 97 -11.07 27.76 16.15
C TYR A 97 -11.67 26.40 16.56
N PRO A 98 -12.05 26.23 17.83
CA PRO A 98 -12.38 24.91 18.37
C PRO A 98 -13.74 24.34 17.91
N SER A 99 -14.67 25.18 17.45
CA SER A 99 -16.01 24.72 17.03
C SER A 99 -16.00 24.12 15.62
N ALA A 100 -16.80 23.08 15.38
CA ALA A 100 -16.95 22.47 14.05
C ALA A 100 -17.34 23.47 12.94
N VAL A 101 -18.23 24.42 13.24
CA VAL A 101 -18.63 25.49 12.31
C VAL A 101 -17.42 26.34 11.92
N ALA A 102 -16.65 26.82 12.90
CA ALA A 102 -15.43 27.58 12.63
C ALA A 102 -14.40 26.76 11.82
N LYS A 103 -14.28 25.44 12.06
CA LYS A 103 -13.40 24.55 11.26
C LYS A 103 -13.83 24.49 9.80
N GLU A 104 -15.13 24.37 9.55
CA GLU A 104 -15.68 24.38 8.20
C GLU A 104 -15.44 25.73 7.51
N GLU A 105 -15.69 26.84 8.21
CA GLU A 105 -15.48 28.19 7.69
C GLU A 105 -14.01 28.45 7.31
N ILE A 106 -13.05 28.13 8.19
CA ILE A 106 -11.62 28.31 7.88
C ILE A 106 -11.17 27.41 6.72
N ALA A 107 -11.74 26.20 6.60
CA ALA A 107 -11.48 25.32 5.47
C ALA A 107 -12.01 25.92 4.17
N THR A 108 -13.26 26.42 4.16
CA THR A 108 -13.86 27.09 3.00
C THR A 108 -13.04 28.31 2.58
N ILE A 109 -12.60 29.15 3.52
CA ILE A 109 -11.73 30.31 3.24
C ILE A 109 -10.43 29.86 2.57
N ALA A 110 -9.77 28.84 3.13
CA ALA A 110 -8.52 28.32 2.58
C ALA A 110 -8.69 27.75 1.17
N LEU A 111 -9.73 26.94 0.95
CA LEU A 111 -10.03 26.35 -0.36
C LEU A 111 -10.31 27.42 -1.42
N ASN A 112 -11.12 28.43 -1.08
CA ASN A 112 -11.41 29.55 -1.98
C ASN A 112 -10.16 30.36 -2.32
N ALA A 113 -9.26 30.58 -1.35
CA ALA A 113 -8.00 31.28 -1.58
C ALA A 113 -7.05 30.49 -2.51
N LEU A 114 -7.04 29.16 -2.43
CA LEU A 114 -6.20 28.30 -3.28
C LEU A 114 -6.76 28.09 -4.69
N ALA A 115 -8.08 28.22 -4.89
CA ALA A 115 -8.74 27.88 -6.16
C ALA A 115 -8.06 28.48 -7.41
N PRO A 116 -7.69 29.78 -7.47
CA PRO A 116 -7.05 30.36 -8.65
C PRO A 116 -5.65 29.81 -8.93
N TRP A 117 -4.96 29.31 -7.90
CA TRP A 117 -3.57 28.85 -7.99
C TRP A 117 -3.45 27.45 -8.57
N TRP A 118 -4.51 26.65 -8.44
CA TRP A 118 -4.54 25.29 -8.98
C TRP A 118 -4.47 25.26 -10.51
N GLU A 119 -4.90 26.32 -11.17
CA GLU A 119 -4.91 26.45 -12.64
C GLU A 119 -3.57 26.95 -13.20
N LEU A 120 -2.62 27.34 -12.34
CA LEU A 120 -1.29 27.78 -12.79
C LEU A 120 -0.45 26.60 -13.30
N ARG A 121 0.38 26.87 -14.32
CA ARG A 121 1.34 25.88 -14.83
C ARG A 121 2.51 25.72 -13.86
N ALA A 122 3.05 24.50 -13.77
CA ALA A 122 4.09 24.14 -12.81
C ALA A 122 5.40 24.96 -12.94
N ASP A 123 5.76 25.35 -14.17
CA ASP A 123 6.92 26.20 -14.47
C ASP A 123 6.75 27.65 -14.02
N THR A 124 5.50 28.11 -13.90
CA THR A 124 5.14 29.43 -13.39
C THR A 124 4.80 29.43 -11.90
N LEU A 125 4.75 28.25 -11.28
CA LEU A 125 4.28 28.09 -9.91
C LEU A 125 5.38 28.50 -8.91
N PRO A 126 5.10 29.48 -8.03
CA PRO A 126 6.10 29.91 -7.07
C PRO A 126 6.24 28.95 -5.89
N MET A 127 7.45 28.85 -5.31
CA MET A 127 7.74 27.99 -4.15
C MET A 127 6.83 28.27 -2.94
N HIS A 128 6.45 29.52 -2.73
CA HIS A 128 5.58 29.90 -1.62
C HIS A 128 4.19 29.26 -1.70
N PHE A 129 3.72 28.90 -2.89
CA PHE A 129 2.47 28.19 -3.04
C PHE A 129 2.52 26.80 -2.37
N LEU A 130 3.56 26.00 -2.61
CA LEU A 130 3.72 24.70 -1.95
C LEU A 130 3.76 24.85 -0.42
N ARG A 131 4.40 25.93 0.07
CA ARG A 131 4.45 26.25 1.51
C ARG A 131 3.10 26.68 2.07
N ALA A 132 2.27 27.39 1.29
CA ALA A 132 0.92 27.77 1.69
C ALA A 132 -0.04 26.56 1.74
N VAL A 133 0.20 25.54 0.93
CA VAL A 133 -0.61 24.32 0.88
C VAL A 133 -0.25 23.36 2.02
N ALA A 134 1.01 23.31 2.45
CA ALA A 134 1.48 22.40 3.50
C ALA A 134 0.62 22.36 4.79
N PRO A 135 0.23 23.50 5.41
CA PRO A 135 -0.59 23.48 6.63
C PRO A 135 -2.05 23.04 6.40
N LEU A 136 -2.46 22.89 5.15
CA LEU A 136 -3.84 22.53 4.77
C LEU A 136 -3.97 21.06 4.40
N MET A 137 -2.94 20.25 4.65
CA MET A 137 -2.88 18.83 4.27
C MET A 137 -3.88 17.96 5.02
N ALA A 138 -4.48 18.43 6.11
CA ALA A 138 -5.63 17.78 6.75
C ALA A 138 -6.92 17.83 5.89
N LEU A 139 -7.02 18.75 4.93
CA LEU A 139 -8.17 18.88 4.04
C LEU A 139 -8.06 17.89 2.84
N PRO A 140 -9.02 16.97 2.66
CA PRO A 140 -9.00 16.00 1.56
C PRO A 140 -8.91 16.64 0.17
N ASP A 141 -9.61 17.76 -0.06
CA ASP A 141 -9.58 18.49 -1.35
C ASP A 141 -8.21 19.04 -1.70
N VAL A 142 -7.46 19.47 -0.69
CA VAL A 142 -6.09 19.95 -0.86
C VAL A 142 -5.18 18.77 -1.21
N ARG A 143 -5.24 17.67 -0.45
CA ARG A 143 -4.46 16.45 -0.76
C ARG A 143 -4.75 15.93 -2.16
N PHE A 144 -6.03 15.90 -2.55
CA PHE A 144 -6.44 15.46 -3.89
C PHE A 144 -5.87 16.35 -5.00
N ASN A 145 -5.91 17.67 -4.84
CA ASN A 145 -5.32 18.59 -5.82
C ASN A 145 -3.79 18.52 -5.89
N VAL A 146 -3.14 18.22 -4.77
CA VAL A 146 -1.71 17.99 -4.66
C VAL A 146 -1.29 16.74 -5.44
N VAL A 147 -1.90 15.58 -5.17
CA VAL A 147 -1.52 14.33 -5.86
C VAL A 147 -1.79 14.35 -7.36
N LYS A 148 -2.76 15.16 -7.82
CA LYS A 148 -2.97 15.40 -9.27
C LYS A 148 -1.78 16.09 -9.95
N ARG A 149 -0.98 16.85 -9.20
CA ARG A 149 0.09 17.72 -9.72
C ARG A 149 1.48 17.33 -9.26
N ILE A 150 1.59 16.43 -8.28
CA ILE A 150 2.85 16.09 -7.59
C ILE A 150 3.93 15.60 -8.55
N ASP A 151 3.60 14.81 -9.57
CA ASP A 151 4.56 14.36 -10.58
C ASP A 151 5.23 15.54 -11.31
N GLY A 152 4.45 16.57 -11.67
CA GLY A 152 4.97 17.78 -12.32
C GLY A 152 5.88 18.59 -11.38
N TRP A 153 5.54 18.67 -10.10
CA TRP A 153 6.38 19.36 -9.11
C TRP A 153 7.67 18.59 -8.80
N LEU A 154 7.60 17.27 -8.77
CA LEU A 154 8.77 16.39 -8.60
C LEU A 154 9.71 16.40 -9.81
N GLN A 155 9.21 16.72 -11.01
CA GLN A 155 10.03 16.95 -12.19
C GLN A 155 10.75 18.30 -12.17
N HIS A 156 10.16 19.30 -11.51
CA HIS A 156 10.68 20.65 -11.48
C HIS A 156 11.80 20.81 -10.45
N VAL A 157 13.05 21.02 -10.90
CA VAL A 157 14.26 21.03 -10.06
C VAL A 157 14.16 21.95 -8.84
N LYS A 158 13.57 23.15 -8.98
CA LYS A 158 13.43 24.08 -7.84
C LYS A 158 12.34 23.69 -6.83
N LEU A 159 11.36 22.89 -7.25
CA LEU A 159 10.23 22.48 -6.41
C LEU A 159 10.40 21.08 -5.86
N GLN A 160 11.24 20.25 -6.47
CA GLN A 160 11.36 18.82 -6.19
C GLN A 160 11.58 18.52 -4.69
N ARG A 161 12.45 19.26 -4.01
CA ARG A 161 12.71 19.05 -2.57
C ARG A 161 11.49 19.35 -1.70
N LEU A 162 10.77 20.43 -2.01
CA LEU A 162 9.51 20.77 -1.32
C LEU A 162 8.42 19.75 -1.64
N ALA A 163 8.31 19.33 -2.91
CA ALA A 163 7.35 18.33 -3.35
C ALA A 163 7.55 16.98 -2.65
N MET A 164 8.79 16.56 -2.39
CA MET A 164 9.07 15.36 -1.59
C MET A 164 8.58 15.49 -0.14
N GLN A 165 8.74 16.65 0.50
CA GLN A 165 8.18 16.88 1.85
C GLN A 165 6.65 16.94 1.83
N ILE A 166 6.05 17.51 0.79
CA ILE A 166 4.60 17.50 0.57
C ILE A 166 4.06 16.08 0.40
N LEU A 167 4.79 15.19 -0.28
CA LEU A 167 4.40 13.79 -0.43
C LEU A 167 4.29 13.08 0.93
N LEU A 168 5.23 13.33 1.86
CA LEU A 168 5.14 12.84 3.23
C LEU A 168 3.93 13.41 3.96
N LEU A 169 3.65 14.71 3.80
CA LEU A 169 2.50 15.35 4.43
C LEU A 169 1.17 14.77 3.92
N VAL A 170 1.06 14.46 2.63
CA VAL A 170 -0.13 13.77 2.08
C VAL A 170 -0.33 12.43 2.80
N ALA A 171 0.72 11.63 2.94
CA ALA A 171 0.64 10.33 3.61
C ALA A 171 0.31 10.45 5.10
N LEU A 172 0.89 11.42 5.80
CA LEU A 172 0.66 11.66 7.22
C LEU A 172 -0.77 12.07 7.56
N ASN A 173 -1.46 12.66 6.59
CA ASN A 173 -2.83 13.14 6.72
C ASN A 173 -3.80 12.29 5.89
N TYR A 174 -3.37 11.14 5.40
CA TYR A 174 -4.22 10.23 4.64
C TYR A 174 -5.29 9.61 5.52
N GLY A 175 -6.52 9.56 5.01
CA GLY A 175 -7.67 9.01 5.73
C GLY A 175 -7.88 7.52 5.49
N ASN A 176 -9.09 7.05 5.82
CA ASN A 176 -9.54 5.70 5.50
C ASN A 176 -10.04 5.64 4.03
N ALA A 177 -9.40 4.80 3.22
CA ALA A 177 -9.78 4.57 1.82
C ALA A 177 -11.11 3.82 1.62
N SER A 178 -11.57 3.02 2.59
CA SER A 178 -12.82 2.26 2.47
C SER A 178 -14.06 3.14 2.55
N ASP A 179 -13.98 4.22 3.34
CA ASP A 179 -15.14 5.03 3.70
C ASP A 179 -15.21 6.34 2.90
N SER A 180 -14.15 6.67 2.17
CA SER A 180 -14.03 7.91 1.40
C SER A 180 -13.57 7.65 -0.03
N SER A 181 -14.45 7.98 -0.98
CA SER A 181 -14.14 7.95 -2.42
C SER A 181 -12.99 8.89 -2.79
N GLN A 182 -12.83 9.98 -2.04
CA GLN A 182 -11.75 10.94 -2.23
C GLN A 182 -10.41 10.37 -1.76
N GLU A 183 -10.35 9.72 -0.58
CA GLU A 183 -9.14 9.03 -0.12
C GLU A 183 -8.76 7.89 -1.08
N LYS A 184 -9.73 7.11 -1.55
CA LYS A 184 -9.49 6.08 -2.59
C LYS A 184 -8.87 6.70 -3.85
N SER A 185 -9.38 7.86 -4.28
CA SER A 185 -8.87 8.57 -5.45
C SER A 185 -7.46 9.15 -5.23
N ILE A 186 -7.14 9.58 -4.01
CA ILE A 186 -5.79 10.03 -3.63
C ILE A 186 -4.80 8.88 -3.75
N LEU A 187 -5.10 7.74 -3.14
CA LEU A 187 -4.24 6.55 -3.21
C LEU A 187 -4.10 6.05 -4.65
N ALA A 188 -5.18 6.00 -5.43
CA ALA A 188 -5.12 5.60 -6.84
C ALA A 188 -4.14 6.49 -7.64
N ARG A 189 -4.14 7.81 -7.41
CA ARG A 189 -3.20 8.74 -8.06
C ARG A 189 -1.76 8.50 -7.63
N LEU A 190 -1.53 8.24 -6.34
CA LEU A 190 -0.19 7.97 -5.80
C LEU A 190 0.41 6.68 -6.37
N LEU A 191 -0.40 5.62 -6.52
CA LEU A 191 0.04 4.35 -7.09
C LEU A 191 0.40 4.44 -8.59
N GLN A 192 -0.06 5.49 -9.27
CA GLN A 192 0.19 5.76 -10.68
C GLN A 192 1.31 6.79 -10.92
N MET A 193 2.04 7.20 -9.87
CA MET A 193 3.11 8.18 -9.98
C MET A 193 4.21 7.73 -10.95
N ARG A 194 4.59 8.63 -11.87
CA ARG A 194 5.61 8.37 -12.91
C ARG A 194 7.02 8.69 -12.43
N MET A 195 7.14 9.49 -11.37
CA MET A 195 8.44 9.92 -10.83
C MET A 195 9.14 8.89 -9.94
N LEU A 196 8.56 7.70 -9.76
CA LEU A 196 9.13 6.59 -8.99
C LEU A 196 10.38 5.95 -9.62
N LYS A 197 10.80 6.40 -10.80
CA LYS A 197 12.13 6.09 -11.38
C LYS A 197 13.29 6.81 -10.68
N ASN A 198 13.03 7.90 -9.96
CA ASN A 198 14.04 8.64 -9.22
C ASN A 198 14.21 8.06 -7.82
N LYS A 199 15.40 7.54 -7.50
CA LYS A 199 15.70 6.89 -6.22
C LYS A 199 15.33 7.72 -4.99
N ASN A 200 15.53 9.03 -5.01
CA ASN A 200 15.17 9.90 -3.89
C ASN A 200 13.65 9.97 -3.71
N VAL A 201 12.92 10.10 -4.82
CA VAL A 201 11.44 10.08 -4.82
C VAL A 201 10.92 8.72 -4.38
N THR A 202 11.50 7.62 -4.86
CA THR A 202 11.13 6.25 -4.47
C THR A 202 11.31 6.03 -2.97
N SER A 203 12.41 6.53 -2.39
CA SER A 203 12.67 6.45 -0.95
C SER A 203 11.58 7.14 -0.14
N VAL A 204 11.26 8.39 -0.51
CA VAL A 204 10.21 9.18 0.14
C VAL A 204 8.84 8.53 -0.03
N PHE A 205 8.53 8.04 -1.23
CA PHE A 205 7.28 7.36 -1.53
C PHE A 205 7.12 6.08 -0.70
N THR A 206 8.20 5.31 -0.51
CA THR A 206 8.15 4.06 0.28
C THR A 206 7.80 4.36 1.74
N VAL A 207 8.42 5.38 2.33
CA VAL A 207 8.07 5.85 3.68
C VAL A 207 6.64 6.38 3.73
N SER A 208 6.24 7.18 2.74
CA SER A 208 4.89 7.73 2.64
C SER A 208 3.82 6.63 2.56
N LEU A 209 4.03 5.64 1.69
CA LEU A 209 3.13 4.50 1.54
C LEU A 209 3.03 3.73 2.85
N ARG A 210 4.16 3.46 3.52
CA ARG A 210 4.16 2.81 4.83
C ARG A 210 3.31 3.56 5.85
N GLU A 211 3.45 4.87 5.95
CA GLU A 211 2.65 5.70 6.86
C GLU A 211 1.15 5.67 6.56
N MET A 212 0.76 5.52 5.30
CA MET A 212 -0.65 5.35 4.91
C MET A 212 -1.19 3.97 5.31
N LEU A 213 -0.34 2.94 5.31
CA LEU A 213 -0.72 1.57 5.64
C LEU A 213 -0.74 1.27 7.14
N VAL A 214 0.14 1.90 7.92
CA VAL A 214 0.15 1.79 9.40
C VAL A 214 -1.14 2.35 10.01
N ARG A 215 -1.77 3.30 9.32
CA ARG A 215 -3.01 3.92 9.76
C ARG A 215 -4.22 3.11 9.28
N GLN A 216 -5.19 2.90 10.16
CA GLN A 216 -6.54 2.38 9.88
C GLN A 216 -6.60 0.90 9.45
N ASP A 217 -6.59 -0.01 10.44
CA ASP A 217 -7.01 -1.43 10.40
C ASP A 217 -7.05 -2.10 9.02
N ASP A 218 -5.89 -2.19 8.34
CA ASP A 218 -5.62 -2.89 7.07
C ASP A 218 -6.43 -2.48 5.83
N CYS A 219 -7.47 -1.65 5.96
CA CYS A 219 -8.36 -1.26 4.87
C CYS A 219 -7.60 -0.55 3.74
N ASN A 220 -6.58 0.23 4.10
CA ASN A 220 -5.71 0.94 3.17
C ASN A 220 -4.81 -0.04 2.39
N MET A 221 -4.33 -1.11 3.03
CA MET A 221 -3.57 -2.17 2.35
C MET A 221 -4.44 -2.91 1.34
N ARG A 222 -5.65 -3.31 1.74
CA ARG A 222 -6.63 -3.93 0.85
C ARG A 222 -6.94 -3.05 -0.35
N THR A 223 -7.23 -1.78 -0.11
CA THR A 223 -7.53 -0.84 -1.18
C THR A 223 -6.32 -0.63 -2.10
N ALA A 224 -5.10 -0.56 -1.57
CA ALA A 224 -3.88 -0.43 -2.37
C ALA A 224 -3.68 -1.65 -3.28
N ILE A 225 -3.79 -2.87 -2.71
CA ILE A 225 -3.66 -4.12 -3.46
C ILE A 225 -4.71 -4.20 -4.57
N ARG A 226 -5.99 -3.93 -4.24
CA ARG A 226 -7.09 -3.93 -5.21
C ARG A 226 -6.82 -2.98 -6.38
N LEU A 227 -6.43 -1.74 -6.09
CA LEU A 227 -6.09 -0.73 -7.11
C LEU A 227 -4.89 -1.15 -7.97
N LEU A 228 -3.88 -1.81 -7.39
CA LEU A 228 -2.72 -2.32 -8.13
C LEU A 228 -3.12 -3.47 -9.07
N LEU A 229 -3.99 -4.37 -8.62
CA LEU A 229 -4.54 -5.44 -9.44
C LEU A 229 -5.42 -4.89 -10.58
N GLU A 230 -6.26 -3.90 -10.29
CA GLU A 230 -7.06 -3.18 -11.30
C GLU A 230 -6.16 -2.49 -12.34
N ASN A 231 -5.06 -1.87 -11.92
CA ASN A 231 -4.09 -1.25 -12.82
C ASN A 231 -3.38 -2.30 -13.71
N GLU A 232 -3.02 -3.46 -13.14
CA GLU A 232 -2.28 -4.52 -13.85
C GLU A 232 -3.14 -5.24 -14.88
N PHE A 233 -4.38 -5.56 -14.52
CA PHE A 233 -5.29 -6.34 -15.37
C PHE A 233 -6.29 -5.49 -16.15
N GLY A 234 -6.36 -4.20 -15.85
CA GLY A 234 -7.17 -3.23 -16.58
C GLY A 234 -6.57 -2.83 -17.92
N HIS A 235 -6.98 -1.64 -18.37
CA HIS A 235 -6.54 -1.07 -19.63
C HIS A 235 -5.02 -0.85 -19.66
N VAL A 236 -4.39 -1.03 -20.83
CA VAL A 236 -2.93 -0.93 -21.00
C VAL A 236 -2.38 0.41 -20.51
N MET A 237 -3.13 1.51 -20.67
CA MET A 237 -2.72 2.84 -20.21
C MET A 237 -2.69 3.00 -18.68
N SER A 238 -3.35 2.10 -17.95
CA SER A 238 -3.32 2.05 -16.48
C SER A 238 -2.18 1.18 -15.95
N ARG A 239 -1.51 0.40 -16.81
CA ARG A 239 -0.37 -0.44 -16.42
C ARG A 239 0.85 0.42 -16.21
N HIS A 240 1.28 0.54 -14.96
CA HIS A 240 2.47 1.29 -14.61
C HIS A 240 3.64 0.35 -14.35
N PRO A 241 4.86 0.68 -14.83
CA PRO A 241 6.04 -0.17 -14.67
C PRO A 241 6.44 -0.39 -13.20
N HIS A 242 5.87 0.40 -12.28
CA HIS A 242 6.16 0.35 -10.86
C HIS A 242 5.17 -0.50 -10.06
N ASN A 243 4.06 -0.98 -10.65
CA ASN A 243 3.03 -1.74 -9.94
C ASN A 243 3.61 -2.90 -9.11
N ILE A 244 4.43 -3.74 -9.73
CA ILE A 244 5.05 -4.91 -9.08
C ILE A 244 6.04 -4.48 -7.98
N SER A 245 6.79 -3.40 -8.20
CA SER A 245 7.70 -2.86 -7.19
C SER A 245 6.94 -2.33 -5.98
N ILE A 246 5.77 -1.71 -6.20
CA ILE A 246 4.92 -1.22 -5.13
C ILE A 246 4.30 -2.41 -4.37
N LEU A 247 3.74 -3.40 -5.07
CA LEU A 247 3.24 -4.64 -4.46
C LEU A 247 4.32 -5.30 -3.60
N THR A 248 5.54 -5.43 -4.13
CA THR A 248 6.69 -5.97 -3.39
C THR A 248 6.98 -5.16 -2.12
N SER A 249 6.85 -3.83 -2.18
CA SER A 249 7.03 -2.96 -1.01
C SER A 249 5.95 -3.20 0.06
N LEU A 250 4.72 -3.55 -0.32
CA LEU A 250 3.66 -3.93 0.64
C LEU A 250 4.04 -5.19 1.41
N PHE A 251 4.54 -6.22 0.73
CA PHE A 251 5.02 -7.45 1.38
C PHE A 251 6.26 -7.23 2.25
N GLN A 252 7.09 -6.24 1.94
CA GLN A 252 8.23 -5.88 2.80
C GLN A 252 7.78 -5.15 4.06
N PHE A 253 6.67 -4.42 4.00
CA PHE A 253 6.09 -3.74 5.14
C PHE A 253 5.43 -4.73 6.12
N ASP A 254 4.47 -5.53 5.63
CA ASP A 254 3.87 -6.62 6.39
C ASP A 254 3.65 -7.82 5.46
N ARG A 255 4.52 -8.82 5.61
CA ARG A 255 4.51 -10.00 4.75
C ARG A 255 3.24 -10.84 4.93
N THR A 256 2.83 -11.05 6.18
CA THR A 256 1.70 -11.91 6.51
C THR A 256 0.43 -11.26 6.02
N ARG A 257 0.22 -10.00 6.40
CA ARG A 257 -1.02 -9.31 6.06
C ARG A 257 -1.16 -9.05 4.56
N ALA A 258 -0.07 -8.67 3.89
CA ALA A 258 -0.09 -8.51 2.45
C ALA A 258 -0.43 -9.83 1.74
N ALA A 259 0.06 -10.98 2.23
CA ALA A 259 -0.26 -12.29 1.66
C ALA A 259 -1.72 -12.68 1.84
N GLU A 260 -2.28 -12.43 3.02
CA GLU A 260 -3.70 -12.66 3.31
C GLU A 260 -4.58 -11.85 2.36
N VAL A 261 -4.42 -10.52 2.37
CA VAL A 261 -5.21 -9.59 1.56
C VAL A 261 -5.04 -9.87 0.07
N PHE A 262 -3.82 -10.18 -0.38
CA PHE A 262 -3.58 -10.52 -1.79
C PHE A 262 -4.27 -11.84 -2.18
N GLY A 263 -4.29 -12.83 -1.28
CA GLY A 263 -5.04 -14.07 -1.46
C GLY A 263 -6.55 -13.84 -1.60
N GLU A 264 -7.13 -12.98 -0.74
CA GLU A 264 -8.55 -12.61 -0.79
C GLU A 264 -8.90 -11.96 -2.13
N GLU A 265 -8.18 -10.90 -2.52
CA GLU A 265 -8.46 -10.12 -3.72
C GLU A 265 -8.29 -10.95 -5.00
N ILE A 266 -7.26 -11.80 -5.07
CA ILE A 266 -7.07 -12.72 -6.21
C ILE A 266 -8.22 -13.75 -6.25
N SER A 267 -8.68 -14.25 -5.11
CA SER A 267 -9.80 -15.20 -5.04
C SER A 267 -11.07 -14.58 -5.61
N GLU A 268 -11.42 -13.36 -5.17
CA GLU A 268 -12.56 -12.60 -5.69
C GLU A 268 -12.46 -12.38 -7.21
N MET A 269 -11.29 -12.00 -7.71
CA MET A 269 -11.07 -11.81 -9.15
C MET A 269 -11.30 -13.10 -9.96
N ILE A 270 -10.77 -14.23 -9.49
CA ILE A 270 -10.92 -15.53 -10.17
C ILE A 270 -12.37 -16.01 -10.13
N MET A 271 -13.06 -15.84 -8.99
CA MET A 271 -14.48 -16.15 -8.89
C MET A 271 -15.33 -15.33 -9.85
N ALA A 272 -14.98 -14.06 -10.04
CA ALA A 272 -15.66 -13.19 -10.98
C ALA A 272 -15.46 -13.60 -12.45
N ARG A 273 -14.23 -13.93 -12.86
CA ARG A 273 -13.91 -14.34 -14.25
C ARG A 273 -12.74 -15.31 -14.34
N GLU A 274 -12.94 -16.43 -15.03
CA GLU A 274 -11.90 -17.44 -15.29
C GLU A 274 -10.65 -16.86 -15.99
N GLU A 275 -10.86 -15.90 -16.89
CA GLU A 275 -9.81 -15.32 -17.74
C GLU A 275 -8.64 -14.72 -16.93
N TYR A 276 -8.86 -14.36 -15.66
CA TYR A 276 -7.81 -13.85 -14.79
C TYR A 276 -6.83 -14.92 -14.31
N CYS A 277 -7.15 -16.22 -14.39
CA CYS A 277 -6.28 -17.29 -13.88
C CYS A 277 -4.86 -17.24 -14.47
N LYS A 278 -4.75 -17.14 -15.80
CA LYS A 278 -3.45 -17.10 -16.48
C LYS A 278 -2.67 -15.81 -16.18
N PRO A 279 -3.24 -14.59 -16.31
CA PRO A 279 -2.57 -13.35 -15.93
C PRO A 279 -2.12 -13.31 -14.46
N VAL A 280 -2.99 -13.73 -13.53
CA VAL A 280 -2.66 -13.80 -12.09
C VAL A 280 -1.47 -14.70 -11.83
N ARG A 281 -1.41 -15.88 -12.48
CA ARG A 281 -0.27 -16.79 -12.35
C ARG A 281 1.05 -16.15 -12.80
N LEU A 282 1.00 -15.33 -13.86
CA LEU A 282 2.19 -14.61 -14.35
C LEU A 282 2.62 -13.51 -13.39
N LEU A 283 1.67 -12.72 -12.86
CA LEU A 283 1.94 -11.72 -11.84
C LEU A 283 2.57 -12.33 -10.58
N LEU A 284 1.98 -13.43 -10.08
CA LEU A 284 2.51 -14.16 -8.92
C LEU A 284 3.94 -14.63 -9.15
N ARG A 285 4.25 -15.14 -10.35
CA ARG A 285 5.62 -15.51 -10.72
C ARG A 285 6.59 -14.34 -10.60
N GLU A 286 6.19 -13.16 -11.07
CA GLU A 286 7.02 -11.97 -11.01
C GLU A 286 7.21 -11.48 -9.58
N ILE A 287 6.15 -11.47 -8.76
CA ILE A 287 6.23 -11.13 -7.34
C ILE A 287 7.15 -12.10 -6.59
N ILE A 288 6.96 -13.41 -6.74
CA ILE A 288 7.76 -14.45 -6.06
C ILE A 288 9.25 -14.33 -6.42
N ARG A 289 9.60 -13.88 -7.62
CA ARG A 289 11.01 -13.65 -8.00
C ARG A 289 11.71 -12.56 -7.18
N PHE A 290 11.00 -11.69 -6.48
CA PHE A 290 11.59 -10.72 -5.55
C PHE A 290 11.95 -11.34 -4.18
N PHE A 291 11.46 -12.54 -3.89
CA PHE A 291 11.65 -13.27 -2.63
C PHE A 291 12.88 -14.20 -2.65
N GLN A 292 13.94 -13.83 -3.36
CA GLN A 292 15.12 -14.71 -3.52
C GLN A 292 15.84 -15.03 -2.21
N ARG A 293 15.80 -14.10 -1.25
CA ARG A 293 16.47 -14.21 0.06
C ARG A 293 15.54 -14.49 1.22
N SER A 294 14.24 -14.37 1.02
CA SER A 294 13.21 -14.54 2.04
C SER A 294 12.08 -15.33 1.43
N GLU A 295 11.61 -16.38 2.08
CA GLU A 295 10.55 -17.22 1.51
C GLU A 295 9.26 -16.43 1.29
N PHE A 296 8.64 -16.67 0.13
CA PHE A 296 7.31 -16.16 -0.16
C PHE A 296 6.29 -16.90 0.71
N PRO A 297 5.36 -16.21 1.38
CA PRO A 297 4.38 -16.81 2.29
C PRO A 297 3.23 -17.50 1.53
N PHE A 298 3.54 -18.48 0.67
CA PHE A 298 2.55 -19.13 -0.21
C PHE A 298 1.42 -19.82 0.57
N TYR A 299 1.70 -20.36 1.76
CA TYR A 299 0.69 -21.04 2.59
C TYR A 299 -0.34 -20.06 3.17
N ILE A 300 0.09 -18.86 3.58
CA ILE A 300 -0.80 -17.81 4.08
C ILE A 300 -1.73 -17.36 2.96
N LEU A 301 -1.15 -17.09 1.78
CA LEU A 301 -1.91 -16.73 0.58
C LEU A 301 -2.92 -17.81 0.23
N ALA A 302 -2.50 -19.09 0.22
CA ALA A 302 -3.38 -20.21 -0.10
C ALA A 302 -4.55 -20.35 0.88
N ASN A 303 -4.28 -20.28 2.19
CA ASN A 303 -5.31 -20.34 3.23
C ASN A 303 -6.32 -19.21 3.09
N SER A 304 -5.84 -17.99 2.86
CA SER A 304 -6.69 -16.82 2.65
C SER A 304 -7.55 -16.97 1.39
N TYR A 305 -6.92 -17.31 0.26
CA TYR A 305 -7.58 -17.53 -1.02
C TYR A 305 -8.72 -18.56 -0.92
N LEU A 306 -8.47 -19.70 -0.29
CA LEU A 306 -9.45 -20.77 -0.11
C LEU A 306 -10.55 -20.42 0.89
N SER A 307 -10.21 -19.71 1.97
CA SER A 307 -11.19 -19.22 2.95
C SER A 307 -12.17 -18.24 2.31
N THR A 308 -11.69 -17.37 1.42
CA THR A 308 -12.55 -16.46 0.64
C THR A 308 -13.56 -17.22 -0.21
N ILE A 309 -13.16 -18.33 -0.86
CA ILE A 309 -14.10 -19.16 -1.62
C ILE A 309 -15.21 -19.69 -0.72
N VAL A 310 -14.86 -20.27 0.44
CA VAL A 310 -15.85 -20.82 1.38
C VAL A 310 -16.81 -19.74 1.87
N ASN A 311 -16.28 -18.57 2.20
CA ASN A 311 -17.08 -17.44 2.66
C ASN A 311 -18.04 -16.94 1.58
N GLU A 312 -17.60 -16.83 0.33
CA GLU A 312 -18.45 -16.40 -0.78
C GLU A 312 -19.50 -17.45 -1.16
N VAL A 313 -19.17 -18.74 -1.11
CA VAL A 313 -20.16 -19.81 -1.28
C VAL A 313 -21.24 -19.73 -0.20
N ALA A 314 -20.86 -19.51 1.06
CA ALA A 314 -21.80 -19.39 2.16
C ALA A 314 -22.74 -18.17 2.02
N ARG A 315 -22.31 -17.12 1.30
CA ARG A 315 -23.11 -15.91 1.03
C ARG A 315 -23.91 -15.99 -0.27
N SER A 316 -23.55 -16.87 -1.20
CA SER A 316 -24.14 -16.94 -2.53
C SER A 316 -25.40 -17.81 -2.55
N GLU A 317 -26.53 -17.22 -2.95
CA GLU A 317 -27.75 -17.98 -3.24
C GLU A 317 -27.64 -18.82 -4.51
N HIS A 318 -26.75 -18.44 -5.44
CA HIS A 318 -26.62 -19.03 -6.77
C HIS A 318 -25.44 -20.03 -6.87
N GLY A 319 -24.75 -20.29 -5.76
CA GLY A 319 -23.51 -21.09 -5.75
C GLY A 319 -22.33 -20.35 -6.38
N ILE A 320 -21.28 -21.10 -6.75
CA ILE A 320 -20.08 -20.59 -7.43
C ILE A 320 -19.84 -21.36 -8.73
N GLN A 321 -19.12 -20.73 -9.66
CA GLN A 321 -18.86 -21.31 -10.98
C GLN A 321 -17.82 -22.45 -10.91
N ASP A 322 -17.98 -23.46 -11.77
CA ASP A 322 -17.14 -24.68 -11.77
C ASP A 322 -15.64 -24.37 -11.97
N HIS A 323 -15.32 -23.31 -12.74
CA HIS A 323 -13.92 -22.95 -13.02
C HIS A 323 -13.15 -22.59 -11.76
N VAL A 324 -13.81 -22.12 -10.70
CA VAL A 324 -13.19 -21.64 -9.46
C VAL A 324 -12.27 -22.71 -8.86
N PHE A 325 -12.75 -23.94 -8.72
CA PHE A 325 -11.97 -25.03 -8.11
C PHE A 325 -10.80 -25.49 -8.97
N ARG A 326 -10.97 -25.49 -10.30
CA ARG A 326 -9.88 -25.80 -11.23
C ARG A 326 -8.80 -24.72 -11.17
N CYS A 327 -9.19 -23.44 -11.21
CA CYS A 327 -8.27 -22.32 -11.10
C CYS A 327 -7.55 -22.32 -9.74
N ALA A 328 -8.25 -22.58 -8.65
CA ALA A 328 -7.65 -22.75 -7.32
C ALA A 328 -6.57 -23.84 -7.34
N SER A 329 -6.91 -25.03 -7.85
CA SER A 329 -6.00 -26.16 -7.94
C SER A 329 -4.76 -25.87 -8.81
N GLU A 330 -4.94 -25.13 -9.91
CA GLU A 330 -3.85 -24.70 -10.79
C GLU A 330 -2.95 -23.65 -10.13
N LEU A 331 -3.54 -22.58 -9.59
CA LEU A 331 -2.80 -21.46 -9.01
C LEU A 331 -2.05 -21.87 -7.75
N LEU A 332 -2.70 -22.54 -6.81
CA LEU A 332 -2.11 -22.89 -5.52
C LEU A 332 -0.99 -23.94 -5.65
N SER A 333 -1.16 -24.90 -6.57
CA SER A 333 -0.06 -25.80 -6.93
C SER A 333 1.09 -25.04 -7.58
N ALA A 334 0.79 -24.09 -8.48
CA ALA A 334 1.82 -23.30 -9.16
C ALA A 334 2.59 -22.39 -8.19
N ILE A 335 1.95 -21.66 -7.27
CA ILE A 335 2.65 -20.75 -6.35
C ILE A 335 3.61 -21.49 -5.43
N THR A 336 3.23 -22.70 -4.99
CA THR A 336 4.06 -23.53 -4.11
C THR A 336 5.31 -23.98 -4.86
N LEU A 337 5.16 -24.42 -6.11
CA LEU A 337 6.29 -24.78 -6.97
C LEU A 337 7.17 -23.57 -7.32
N MET A 338 6.56 -22.43 -7.65
CA MET A 338 7.29 -21.18 -7.96
C MET A 338 8.07 -20.64 -6.75
N SER A 339 7.65 -20.98 -5.52
CA SER A 339 8.33 -20.58 -4.27
C SER A 339 9.59 -21.41 -3.99
N ILE A 340 9.86 -22.46 -4.76
CA ILE A 340 11.09 -23.25 -4.67
C ILE A 340 12.25 -22.44 -5.27
N SER A 341 12.95 -21.69 -4.42
CA SER A 341 14.08 -20.86 -4.83
C SER A 341 15.32 -21.70 -5.21
N ALA A 342 16.36 -21.04 -5.73
CA ALA A 342 17.67 -21.67 -5.96
C ALA A 342 18.28 -22.22 -4.65
N SER A 343 18.19 -21.47 -3.55
CA SER A 343 18.72 -21.88 -2.25
C SER A 343 17.94 -23.05 -1.65
N VAL A 344 16.62 -23.11 -1.84
CA VAL A 344 15.81 -24.27 -1.43
C VAL A 344 16.29 -25.52 -2.18
N ARG A 345 16.46 -25.43 -3.51
CA ARG A 345 16.95 -26.57 -4.31
C ARG A 345 18.34 -27.03 -3.89
N GLU A 346 19.23 -26.09 -3.65
CA GLU A 346 20.59 -26.39 -3.17
C GLU A 346 20.53 -27.11 -1.82
N ALA A 347 19.71 -26.63 -0.89
CA ALA A 347 19.56 -27.22 0.44
C ALA A 347 19.03 -28.67 0.38
N PHE A 348 17.98 -28.92 -0.41
CA PHE A 348 17.44 -30.27 -0.60
C PHE A 348 18.45 -31.21 -1.29
N ASN A 349 19.21 -30.70 -2.27
CA ASN A 349 20.24 -31.49 -2.94
C ASN A 349 21.39 -31.84 -2.00
N ALA A 350 21.89 -30.86 -1.22
CA ALA A 350 22.96 -31.06 -0.25
C ALA A 350 22.58 -32.06 0.85
N ARG A 351 21.35 -31.98 1.35
CA ARG A 351 20.79 -32.96 2.30
C ARG A 351 20.77 -34.36 1.71
N ARG A 352 20.29 -34.49 0.47
CA ARG A 352 20.15 -35.78 -0.23
C ARG A 352 21.50 -36.45 -0.50
N THR A 353 22.49 -35.69 -0.95
CA THR A 353 23.82 -36.24 -1.27
C THR A 353 24.73 -36.37 -0.06
N GLY A 354 24.34 -35.81 1.09
CA GLY A 354 25.19 -35.74 2.28
C GLY A 354 26.43 -34.84 2.10
N SER A 355 26.46 -34.00 1.06
CA SER A 355 27.62 -33.17 0.71
C SER A 355 27.31 -31.69 0.89
N ASN A 356 28.18 -30.95 1.57
CA ASN A 356 28.08 -29.49 1.74
C ASN A 356 26.74 -29.01 2.35
N TYR A 357 26.12 -29.80 3.23
CA TYR A 357 24.90 -29.40 3.94
C TYR A 357 25.26 -28.48 5.12
N THR A 358 25.43 -27.20 4.80
CA THR A 358 25.84 -26.18 5.78
C THR A 358 24.69 -25.77 6.72
N PRO A 359 24.98 -25.14 7.87
CA PRO A 359 23.94 -24.62 8.77
C PRO A 359 22.95 -23.65 8.08
N ASP A 360 23.42 -22.83 7.14
CA ASP A 360 22.56 -21.91 6.39
C ASP A 360 21.58 -22.67 5.48
N LEU A 361 22.06 -23.71 4.79
CA LEU A 361 21.20 -24.58 3.97
C LEU A 361 20.23 -25.38 4.83
N MET A 362 20.63 -25.81 6.04
CA MET A 362 19.73 -26.43 7.01
C MET A 362 18.57 -25.49 7.39
N LEU A 363 18.85 -24.21 7.62
CA LEU A 363 17.84 -23.22 7.96
C LEU A 363 16.87 -22.97 6.79
N VAL A 364 17.38 -22.84 5.56
CA VAL A 364 16.56 -22.69 4.36
C VAL A 364 15.68 -23.93 4.15
N HIS A 365 16.25 -25.13 4.30
CA HIS A 365 15.49 -26.38 4.21
C HIS A 365 14.36 -26.44 5.25
N SER A 366 14.69 -26.20 6.52
CA SER A 366 13.72 -26.30 7.63
C SER A 366 12.58 -25.29 7.51
N ARG A 367 12.87 -24.06 7.08
CA ARG A 367 11.84 -23.01 6.89
C ARG A 367 10.88 -23.38 5.75
N PHE A 368 11.41 -23.77 4.60
CA PHE A 368 10.57 -24.21 3.48
C PHE A 368 9.76 -25.46 3.83
N GLU A 369 10.35 -26.44 4.51
CA GLU A 369 9.66 -27.65 4.99
C GLU A 369 8.50 -27.28 5.93
N THR A 370 8.74 -26.37 6.88
CA THR A 370 7.69 -25.89 7.79
C THR A 370 6.55 -25.21 7.03
N ALA A 371 6.87 -24.27 6.14
CA ALA A 371 5.88 -23.56 5.33
C ALA A 371 5.08 -24.51 4.42
N PHE A 372 5.71 -25.54 3.88
CA PHE A 372 5.04 -26.53 3.06
C PHE A 372 4.13 -27.46 3.88
N CYS A 373 4.56 -27.88 5.06
CA CYS A 373 3.72 -28.63 5.99
C CYS A 373 2.48 -27.81 6.40
N GLU A 374 2.64 -26.51 6.70
CA GLU A 374 1.53 -25.61 7.00
C GLU A 374 0.56 -25.45 5.81
N TYR A 375 1.09 -25.39 4.59
CA TYR A 375 0.28 -25.42 3.38
C TYR A 375 -0.52 -26.72 3.28
N LEU A 376 0.13 -27.89 3.38
CA LEU A 376 -0.55 -29.18 3.26
C LEU A 376 -1.64 -29.38 4.33
N ASP A 377 -1.35 -29.04 5.58
CA ASP A 377 -2.33 -29.09 6.67
C ASP A 377 -3.53 -28.19 6.37
N GLY A 378 -3.29 -26.96 5.90
CA GLY A 378 -4.33 -26.04 5.46
C GLY A 378 -5.18 -26.59 4.31
N ILE A 379 -4.54 -27.19 3.29
CA ILE A 379 -5.22 -27.83 2.15
C ILE A 379 -6.08 -29.01 2.62
N VAL A 380 -5.57 -29.89 3.48
CA VAL A 380 -6.32 -31.05 3.99
C VAL A 380 -7.54 -30.59 4.76
N ARG A 381 -7.38 -29.65 5.70
CA ARG A 381 -8.51 -29.08 6.47
C ARG A 381 -9.54 -28.44 5.55
N TRP A 382 -9.11 -27.69 4.55
CA TRP A 382 -10.01 -27.09 3.58
C TRP A 382 -10.75 -28.15 2.75
N LEU A 383 -10.06 -29.15 2.19
CA LEU A 383 -10.68 -30.21 1.39
C LEU A 383 -11.73 -31.00 2.20
N GLN A 384 -11.43 -31.34 3.45
CA GLN A 384 -12.37 -32.01 4.36
C GLN A 384 -13.65 -31.19 4.55
N GLY A 385 -13.52 -29.89 4.78
CA GLY A 385 -14.67 -29.00 4.95
C GLY A 385 -15.39 -28.67 3.64
N ALA A 386 -14.66 -28.58 2.53
CA ALA A 386 -15.16 -28.06 1.25
C ALA A 386 -15.80 -29.13 0.35
N ARG A 387 -15.82 -30.42 0.73
CA ARG A 387 -16.33 -31.50 -0.13
C ARG A 387 -17.73 -31.22 -0.73
N HIS A 388 -18.59 -30.56 0.05
CA HIS A 388 -19.97 -30.24 -0.30
C HIS A 388 -20.12 -29.08 -1.30
N ILE A 389 -19.08 -28.24 -1.47
CA ILE A 389 -19.13 -27.09 -2.39
C ILE A 389 -18.58 -27.42 -3.79
N PHE A 390 -17.98 -28.60 -3.99
CA PHE A 390 -17.47 -29.02 -5.30
C PHE A 390 -18.62 -29.45 -6.24
N PRO A 391 -18.54 -29.14 -7.55
CA PRO A 391 -19.61 -29.50 -8.50
C PRO A 391 -19.73 -31.02 -8.71
N SER A 392 -18.61 -31.75 -8.60
CA SER A 392 -18.60 -33.22 -8.73
C SER A 392 -17.55 -33.90 -7.86
N ALA A 393 -17.75 -35.20 -7.59
CA ALA A 393 -16.76 -36.05 -6.94
C ALA A 393 -15.44 -36.11 -7.73
N ARG A 394 -15.52 -36.04 -9.06
CA ARG A 394 -14.35 -36.07 -9.94
C ARG A 394 -13.50 -34.82 -9.76
N GLU A 395 -14.10 -33.64 -9.74
CA GLU A 395 -13.35 -32.38 -9.55
C GLU A 395 -12.77 -32.29 -8.15
N TYR A 396 -13.50 -32.76 -7.14
CA TYR A 396 -12.96 -32.88 -5.79
C TYR A 396 -11.70 -33.75 -5.77
N LEU A 397 -11.75 -34.96 -6.36
CA LEU A 397 -10.60 -35.85 -6.42
C LEU A 397 -9.45 -35.26 -7.24
N GLN A 398 -9.73 -34.52 -8.31
CA GLN A 398 -8.70 -33.82 -9.09
C GLN A 398 -8.03 -32.72 -8.27
N ALA A 399 -8.80 -31.91 -7.54
CA ALA A 399 -8.26 -30.90 -6.64
C ALA A 399 -7.43 -31.53 -5.52
N TYR A 400 -7.93 -32.62 -4.92
CA TYR A 400 -7.25 -33.39 -3.89
C TYR A 400 -5.86 -33.85 -4.36
N HIS A 401 -5.80 -34.59 -5.48
CA HIS A 401 -4.52 -35.09 -5.98
C HIS A 401 -3.60 -33.94 -6.42
N LYS A 402 -4.15 -32.88 -7.01
CA LYS A 402 -3.35 -31.78 -7.54
C LYS A 402 -2.74 -30.92 -6.42
N LEU A 403 -3.55 -30.46 -5.47
CA LEU A 403 -3.15 -29.59 -4.36
C LEU A 403 -2.22 -30.29 -3.35
N LEU A 404 -2.37 -31.60 -3.17
CA LEU A 404 -1.51 -32.43 -2.30
C LEU A 404 -0.30 -33.03 -3.03
N PHE A 405 -0.02 -32.61 -4.27
CA PHE A 405 1.15 -33.07 -5.03
C PHE A 405 1.20 -34.60 -5.27
N MET A 406 0.03 -35.23 -5.42
CA MET A 406 -0.14 -36.67 -5.66
C MET A 406 -0.32 -37.04 -7.14
N GLU A 407 -0.52 -36.06 -8.03
CA GLU A 407 -0.54 -36.31 -9.48
C GLU A 407 0.84 -36.73 -10.02
N ARG A 408 0.86 -37.23 -11.25
CA ARG A 408 2.12 -37.51 -11.94
C ARG A 408 2.89 -36.22 -12.23
N SER A 409 4.21 -36.30 -12.34
CA SER A 409 5.10 -35.15 -12.57
C SER A 409 4.70 -34.30 -13.78
N GLU A 410 4.18 -34.94 -14.83
CA GLU A 410 3.79 -34.28 -16.08
C GLU A 410 2.68 -33.25 -15.87
N ALA A 411 1.79 -33.48 -14.89
CA ALA A 411 0.70 -32.57 -14.55
C ALA A 411 1.22 -31.24 -13.97
N TYR A 412 2.43 -31.23 -13.40
CA TYR A 412 3.05 -30.05 -12.80
C TYR A 412 4.08 -29.36 -13.72
N CYS A 413 4.70 -30.10 -14.65
CA CYS A 413 5.68 -29.57 -15.59
C CYS A 413 5.14 -28.39 -16.42
N GLY A 414 3.84 -28.34 -16.72
CA GLY A 414 3.21 -27.24 -17.46
C GLY A 414 2.94 -25.98 -16.63
N LEU A 415 3.01 -26.07 -15.30
CA LEU A 415 2.76 -24.94 -14.40
C LEU A 415 3.96 -24.00 -14.32
N GLU A 416 5.17 -24.49 -14.60
CA GLU A 416 6.41 -23.73 -14.61
C GLU A 416 7.13 -23.82 -15.98
N GLN A 417 7.08 -22.75 -16.78
CA GLN A 417 7.98 -22.62 -17.93
C GLN A 417 9.40 -22.31 -17.42
N GLY A 418 10.19 -23.38 -17.28
CA GLY A 418 11.60 -23.36 -16.90
C GLY A 418 12.14 -24.79 -16.95
N THR A 419 13.45 -24.96 -17.15
CA THR A 419 14.18 -26.22 -17.38
C THR A 419 14.20 -27.16 -16.17
N TYR A 420 13.12 -27.25 -15.40
CA TYR A 420 13.07 -27.85 -14.08
C TYR A 420 12.36 -29.19 -14.13
N ARG A 421 13.04 -30.20 -14.69
CA ARG A 421 12.75 -31.62 -14.45
C ARG A 421 13.18 -32.01 -13.02
N ILE A 422 12.79 -31.23 -12.01
CA ILE A 422 12.90 -31.71 -10.64
C ILE A 422 11.62 -32.48 -10.40
N ARG A 423 11.75 -33.79 -10.24
CA ARG A 423 10.63 -34.67 -9.89
C ARG A 423 10.07 -34.15 -8.56
N VAL A 424 8.98 -33.39 -8.64
CA VAL A 424 8.11 -32.92 -7.54
C VAL A 424 7.90 -34.04 -6.53
N ARG A 425 7.72 -35.27 -7.03
CA ARG A 425 7.66 -36.51 -6.26
C ARG A 425 8.83 -36.70 -5.27
N HIS A 426 10.08 -36.46 -5.68
CA HIS A 426 11.25 -36.66 -4.82
C HIS A 426 11.49 -35.51 -3.84
N LEU A 427 11.06 -34.28 -4.17
CA LEU A 427 11.12 -33.15 -3.23
C LEU A 427 10.10 -33.30 -2.10
N PHE A 428 8.91 -33.79 -2.43
CA PHE A 428 7.76 -33.78 -1.52
C PHE A 428 7.44 -35.14 -0.87
N GLN A 429 7.63 -36.26 -1.56
CA GLN A 429 7.30 -37.60 -1.01
C GLN A 429 8.50 -38.31 -0.35
N ASP A 430 9.72 -38.12 -0.87
CA ASP A 430 10.90 -38.86 -0.37
C ASP A 430 11.71 -38.06 0.67
N ASN A 431 11.62 -36.72 0.68
CA ASN A 431 12.45 -35.85 1.53
C ASN A 431 11.71 -35.17 2.67
N MET A 432 10.38 -35.02 2.58
CA MET A 432 9.57 -34.49 3.67
C MET A 432 8.84 -35.61 4.36
N ARG A 433 9.08 -35.74 5.66
CA ARG A 433 8.33 -36.64 6.54
C ARG A 433 6.94 -36.05 6.73
N VAL A 434 6.11 -36.10 5.70
CA VAL A 434 4.68 -35.81 5.83
C VAL A 434 4.04 -37.13 6.24
N PRO A 435 3.57 -37.28 7.50
CA PRO A 435 2.85 -38.47 7.89
C PRO A 435 1.47 -38.38 7.24
N ILE A 436 1.31 -38.92 6.03
CA ILE A 436 -0.01 -39.29 5.51
C ILE A 436 -0.32 -40.68 6.08
N GLU A 437 -0.33 -40.80 7.41
CA GLU A 437 -0.82 -42.01 8.07
C GLU A 437 -2.33 -41.89 8.20
N GLY A 438 -3.08 -42.70 7.45
CA GLY A 438 -4.52 -42.86 7.66
C GLY A 438 -5.41 -42.95 6.41
N ILE A 439 -4.88 -42.87 5.18
CA ILE A 439 -5.71 -42.95 3.97
C ILE A 439 -5.31 -44.17 3.16
N ASP A 440 -6.15 -45.20 3.25
CA ASP A 440 -5.98 -46.46 2.54
C ASP A 440 -6.44 -46.29 1.07
N PHE A 441 -5.49 -46.35 0.14
CA PHE A 441 -5.72 -46.07 -1.29
C PHE A 441 -6.09 -47.32 -2.10
N GLU A 442 -6.13 -48.51 -1.50
CA GLU A 442 -6.31 -49.76 -2.27
C GLU A 442 -7.75 -50.15 -2.58
N ASN A 443 -8.74 -49.55 -1.91
CA ASN A 443 -10.13 -49.79 -2.22
C ASN A 443 -10.84 -48.44 -2.31
N GLY A 444 -11.49 -48.14 -3.43
CA GLY A 444 -12.18 -46.88 -3.72
C GLY A 444 -13.37 -46.52 -2.81
N ASN A 445 -13.33 -46.91 -1.53
CA ASN A 445 -14.19 -46.45 -0.47
C ASN A 445 -13.46 -45.40 0.34
N VAL A 446 -13.87 -44.14 0.18
CA VAL A 446 -13.56 -43.08 1.13
C VAL A 446 -14.41 -43.34 2.37
N ASN A 447 -13.90 -44.13 3.31
CA ASN A 447 -14.43 -44.17 4.66
C ASN A 447 -13.73 -43.06 5.47
N VAL A 448 -14.48 -42.00 5.75
CA VAL A 448 -14.08 -40.90 6.63
C VAL A 448 -14.27 -41.37 8.07
N LEU A 449 -13.22 -41.25 8.88
CA LEU A 449 -13.37 -40.98 10.31
C LEU A 449 -13.28 -39.47 10.53
#